data_AF-A0A2E1CW64-F1
#
_entry.id   AF-A0A2E1CW64-F1
#
_cell.length_a   1.000
_cell.length_b   1.000
_cell.length_c   1.000
_cell.angle_alpha   90.00
_cell.angle_beta   90.00
_cell.angle_gamma   90.00
#
_symmetry.space_group_name_H-M   'P 1'
#
loop_
_entity.id
_entity.type
_entity.pdbx_description
1 polymer ?
#
loop_
_entity_poly.entity_id
_entity_poly.type
_entity_poly.pdbx_seq_one_letter_code
_entity_poly.pdbx_strand_id
1 'polypeptide(L)' 'MTELFQAELDSMRDGVTSEAGGKLWLVDLIAPFHTAENKLADQMLADLIQGPFKGKKFKFHQTDTKTGERKVMELVG' A
#
# COMPACT_ATOMS: atom_id res chain seq x y z
N MET A 1 -4.56 -16.70 -38.69
CA MET A 1 -4.28 -17.48 -37.46
C MET A 1 -3.16 -16.85 -36.64
N THR A 2 -2.03 -16.49 -37.25
CA THR A 2 -0.87 -15.90 -36.54
C THR A 2 -1.12 -14.50 -35.97
N GLU A 3 -1.89 -13.65 -36.66
CA GLU A 3 -2.15 -12.27 -36.24
C GLU A 3 -3.14 -12.16 -35.06
N LEU A 4 -4.12 -13.07 -34.98
CA LEU A 4 -5.05 -13.15 -33.84
C LEU A 4 -4.33 -13.55 -32.55
N PHE A 5 -3.40 -14.51 -32.63
CA PHE A 5 -2.53 -14.88 -31.51
C PHE A 5 -1.60 -13.74 -31.10
N GLN A 6 -1.11 -12.96 -32.06
CA GLN A 6 -0.23 -11.82 -31.77
C GLN A 6 -0.99 -10.69 -31.07
N ALA A 7 -2.22 -10.37 -31.51
CA ALA A 7 -3.08 -9.38 -30.85
C ALA A 7 -3.47 -9.80 -29.43
N GLU A 8 -3.70 -11.09 -29.19
CA GLU A 8 -3.99 -11.62 -27.85
C GLU A 8 -2.76 -11.53 -26.93
N LEU A 9 -1.57 -11.88 -27.43
CA LEU A 9 -0.29 -11.70 -26.75
C LEU A 9 0.02 -10.24 -26.41
N ASP A 10 -0.31 -9.31 -27.31
CA ASP A 10 -0.09 -7.88 -27.08
C ASP A 10 -1.12 -7.32 -26.08
N SER A 11 -2.37 -7.81 -26.07
CA SER A 11 -3.34 -7.47 -25.02
C SER A 11 -2.93 -7.99 -23.62
N MET A 12 -2.26 -9.16 -23.56
CA MET A 12 -1.71 -9.70 -22.32
C MET A 12 -0.49 -8.90 -21.83
N ARG A 13 0.25 -8.25 -22.73
CA ARG A 13 1.36 -7.36 -22.39
C ARG A 13 0.90 -6.01 -21.85
N ASP A 14 -0.22 -5.48 -22.35
CA ASP A 14 -0.81 -4.23 -21.83
C ASP A 14 -1.32 -4.36 -20.37
N GLY A 15 -1.61 -5.59 -19.91
CA GLY A 15 -1.95 -5.88 -18.52
C GLY A 15 -0.75 -6.14 -17.60
N VAL A 16 0.45 -6.32 -18.16
CA VAL A 16 1.68 -6.64 -17.41
C VAL A 16 2.73 -5.58 -17.74
N THR A 17 2.67 -4.47 -17.00
CA THR A 17 3.73 -3.46 -17.03
C THR A 17 5.04 -4.07 -16.55
N SER A 18 6.14 -3.83 -17.27
CA SER A 18 7.50 -4.27 -16.90
C SER A 18 8.03 -3.70 -15.57
N GLU A 19 7.27 -2.81 -14.93
CA GLU A 19 7.52 -2.39 -13.56
C GLU A 19 6.94 -3.44 -12.60
N ALA A 20 7.81 -4.32 -12.10
CA ALA A 20 7.48 -5.16 -10.96
C ALA A 20 7.11 -4.26 -9.75
N GLY A 21 5.81 -4.01 -9.52
CA GLY A 21 5.29 -3.39 -8.30
C GLY A 21 5.70 -1.92 -8.06
N GLY A 22 5.01 -0.97 -8.71
CA GLY A 22 5.40 0.45 -8.67
C GLY A 22 5.02 1.26 -7.41
N LYS A 23 4.20 0.74 -6.48
CA LYS A 23 3.78 1.50 -5.27
C LYS A 23 3.60 0.60 -4.06
N LEU A 24 4.32 0.89 -2.97
CA LEU A 24 4.17 0.20 -1.69
C LEU A 24 2.89 0.68 -1.00
N TRP A 25 2.01 -0.26 -0.65
CA TRP A 25 0.80 -0.01 0.11
C TRP A 25 0.79 -0.83 1.39
N LEU A 26 0.56 -0.17 2.51
CA LEU A 26 0.20 -0.83 3.76
C LEU A 26 -1.30 -1.09 3.71
N VAL A 27 -1.66 -2.36 3.51
CA VAL A 27 -3.05 -2.80 3.32
C VAL A 27 -3.78 -2.80 4.65
N ASP A 28 -3.25 -3.51 5.64
CA ASP A 28 -3.82 -3.60 6.98
C ASP A 28 -2.73 -3.40 8.05
N LEU A 29 -3.04 -2.56 9.03
CA LEU A 29 -2.28 -2.42 10.27
C LEU A 29 -3.24 -2.64 11.44
N ILE A 30 -3.19 -3.85 12.00
CA ILE A 30 -4.11 -4.26 13.06
C ILE A 30 -3.42 -4.10 14.41
N ALA A 31 -3.88 -3.14 15.21
CA ALA A 31 -3.39 -2.87 16.57
C ALA A 31 -4.57 -2.93 17.56
N PRO A 32 -5.02 -4.14 17.96
CA PRO A 32 -6.31 -4.35 18.61
C PRO A 32 -6.41 -3.72 20.01
N PHE A 33 -5.27 -3.40 20.62
CA PHE A 33 -5.18 -2.80 21.95
C PHE A 33 -4.71 -1.34 21.90
N HIS A 34 -4.70 -0.70 20.73
CA HIS A 34 -4.28 0.70 20.63
C HIS A 34 -5.22 1.62 21.42
N THR A 35 -4.62 2.48 22.24
CA THR A 35 -5.26 3.63 22.86
C THR A 35 -4.40 4.88 22.64
N ALA A 36 -4.98 6.06 22.87
CA ALA A 36 -4.24 7.33 22.75
C ALA A 36 -3.05 7.41 23.73
N GLU A 37 -3.16 6.73 24.87
CA GLU A 37 -2.16 6.70 25.94
C GLU A 37 -1.01 5.74 25.61
N ASN A 38 -1.31 4.55 25.08
CA ASN A 38 -0.29 3.53 24.83
C ASN A 38 0.39 3.63 23.46
N LYS A 39 -0.25 4.30 22.49
CA LYS A 39 0.32 4.59 21.16
C LYS A 39 0.85 3.38 20.40
N LEU A 40 0.27 2.20 20.62
CA LEU A 40 0.76 0.95 19.99
C LEU A 40 0.78 1.01 18.46
N ALA A 41 -0.28 1.51 17.82
CA ALA A 41 -0.32 1.65 16.37
C ALA A 41 0.77 2.60 15.83
N ASP A 42 1.06 3.68 16.56
CA ASP A 42 2.10 4.65 16.20
C ASP A 42 3.50 4.02 16.29
N GLN A 43 3.76 3.23 17.34
CA GLN A 43 5.01 2.50 17.51
C GLN A 43 5.21 1.47 16.39
N MET A 44 4.17 0.68 16.06
CA MET A 44 4.24 -0.26 14.94
C MET A 44 4.51 0.44 13.61
N LEU A 45 3.87 1.59 13.36
CA LEU A 45 4.12 2.39 12.17
C LEU A 45 5.56 2.93 12.14
N ALA A 46 6.08 3.36 13.28
CA ALA A 46 7.47 3.82 13.41
C ALA A 46 8.48 2.70 13.13
N ASP A 47 8.22 1.48 13.61
CA ASP A 47 9.07 0.31 13.34
C ASP A 47 9.08 -0.05 11.86
N LEU A 48 7.92 0.05 11.18
CA LEU A 48 7.84 -0.14 9.74
C LEU A 48 8.67 0.90 8.98
N ILE A 49 8.52 2.18 9.33
CA ILE A 49 9.27 3.31 8.77
C ILE A 49 10.78 3.08 8.93
N GLN A 50 11.24 2.81 10.16
CA GLN A 50 12.67 2.68 10.47
C GLN A 50 13.29 1.38 9.95
N GLY A 51 12.47 0.34 9.74
CA GLY A 51 12.90 -0.98 9.30
C GLY A 51 12.58 -1.24 7.82
N PRO A 52 11.58 -2.08 7.52
CA PRO A 52 11.33 -2.59 6.16
C PRO A 52 10.96 -1.51 5.15
N PHE A 53 10.40 -0.38 5.58
CA PHE A 53 9.97 0.71 4.68
C PHE A 53 11.01 1.82 4.57
N LYS A 54 12.17 1.71 5.22
CA LYS A 54 13.20 2.75 5.24
C LYS A 54 13.57 3.20 3.83
N GLY A 55 13.46 4.50 3.57
CA GLY A 55 13.74 5.14 2.28
C GLY A 55 12.68 4.87 1.20
N LYS A 56 11.54 4.25 1.53
CA LYS A 56 10.46 3.94 0.58
C LYS A 56 9.25 4.84 0.87
N LYS A 57 8.64 5.34 -0.21
CA LYS A 57 7.31 5.95 -0.13
C LYS A 57 6.26 4.85 -0.03
N PHE A 58 5.32 5.00 0.88
CA PHE A 58 4.20 4.08 0.99
C PHE A 58 2.89 4.81 1.24
N LYS A 59 1.79 4.16 0.86
CA LYS A 59 0.42 4.66 1.02
C LYS A 59 -0.37 3.75 1.95
N PHE A 60 -1.38 4.32 2.59
CA PHE A 60 -2.37 3.56 3.34
C PHE A 60 -3.69 4.30 3.43
N HIS A 61 -4.74 3.58 3.74
CA HIS A 61 -6.02 4.18 4.08
C HIS A 61 -6.08 4.49 5.57
N GLN A 62 -6.54 5.70 5.89
CA GLN A 62 -6.97 6.05 7.24
C GLN A 62 -8.47 6.32 7.20
N THR A 63 -9.21 5.71 8.12
CA THR A 63 -10.63 5.95 8.28
C THR A 63 -10.84 6.77 9.55
N ASP A 64 -11.54 7.89 9.45
CA ASP A 64 -12.00 8.66 10.61
C ASP A 64 -13.03 7.81 11.36
N THR A 65 -12.78 7.55 12.64
CA THR A 65 -13.63 6.67 13.46
C THR A 65 -14.95 7.31 13.87
N LYS A 66 -15.08 8.64 13.78
CA LYS A 66 -16.29 9.39 14.12
C LYS A 66 -17.20 9.59 12.91
N THR A 67 -16.61 9.87 11.75
CA THR A 67 -17.37 10.19 10.52
C THR A 67 -17.44 9.03 9.53
N GLY A 68 -16.54 8.05 9.64
CA GLY A 68 -16.38 6.96 8.67
C GLY A 68 -15.68 7.39 7.37
N GLU A 69 -15.25 8.66 7.25
CA GLU A 69 -14.58 9.16 6.06
C GLU A 69 -13.23 8.45 5.87
N ARG A 70 -12.99 7.92 4.67
CA ARG A 70 -11.72 7.28 4.30
C ARG A 70 -10.83 8.27 3.53
N LYS A 71 -9.58 8.41 3.96
CA LYS A 71 -8.54 9.21 3.32
C LYS A 71 -7.36 8.33 2.90
N VAL A 72 -6.70 8.71 1.81
CA VAL A 72 -5.42 8.12 1.40
C VAL A 72 -4.31 8.96 2.00
N MET A 73 -3.45 8.32 2.79
CA MET A 73 -2.26 8.92 3.37
C MET A 73 -1.03 8.47 2.58
N GLU A 74 -0.01 9.34 2.47
CA GLU A 74 1.29 9.02 1.87
C GLU A 74 2.39 9.43 2.85
N LEU A 75 3.30 8.51 3.17
CA LEU A 75 4.45 8.73 4.05
C LEU A 75 5.75 8.25 3.40
N VAL A 76 6.87 8.72 3.93
CA VAL A 76 8.23 8.25 3.60
C VAL A 76 8.79 7.54 4.83
N GLY A 77 9.24 6.29 4.64
CA GLY A 77 9.96 5.51 5.65
C GLY A 77 11.39 5.99 5.88
#